data_AF-A0A345YRG8-F1
#
_entry.id   AF-A0A345YRG8-F1
#
_cell.length_a   1.000
_cell.length_b   1.000
_cell.length_c   1.000
_cell.angle_alpha   90.00
_cell.angle_beta   90.00
_cell.angle_gamma   90.00
#
_symmetry.space_group_name_H-M   'P 1'
#
loop_
_entity.id
_entity.type
_entity.pdbx_description
1 polymer ?
#
loop_
_entity_poly.entity_id
_entity_poly.type
_entity_poly.pdbx_seq_one_letter_code
_entity_poly.pdbx_strand_id
1 'polypeptide(L)'
;MIALLLLLALPISVPLVNDAAARDIEKELLALPVPKGAEVVESTSQAGKIVGNGNGMQYIGALLVRSDRGIGAVSGHYATVSEDIALGVAVVASAGIERQGFHGADGFLSRPRSGDDLYVAYAFGEGPGAFFESLDLRGR
;
A
#
# COMPACT_ATOMS: atom_id res chain seq x y z
N MET A 1 17.36 -14.18 31.79
CA MET A 1 17.83 -12.98 31.06
C MET A 1 17.42 -13.02 29.59
N ILE A 2 17.75 -14.07 28.82
CA ILE A 2 17.38 -14.20 27.39
C ILE A 2 15.86 -14.15 27.16
N ALA A 3 15.06 -14.88 27.96
CA ALA A 3 13.61 -14.87 27.80
C ALA A 3 12.97 -13.47 27.98
N LEU A 4 13.49 -12.66 28.90
CA LEU A 4 13.02 -11.30 29.12
C LEU A 4 13.38 -10.38 27.93
N LEU A 5 14.58 -10.56 27.35
CA LEU A 5 15.00 -9.84 26.16
C LEU A 5 14.11 -10.20 24.96
N LEU A 6 13.76 -11.47 24.78
CA LEU A 6 12.85 -11.91 23.72
C LEU A 6 11.44 -11.33 23.88
N LEU A 7 10.91 -11.31 25.12
CA LEU A 7 9.61 -10.69 25.44
C LEU A 7 9.55 -9.20 25.11
N LEU A 8 10.67 -8.48 25.28
CA LEU A 8 10.76 -7.06 24.96
C LEU A 8 11.05 -6.79 23.47
N ALA A 9 11.79 -7.68 22.82
CA ALA A 9 12.17 -7.53 21.42
C ALA A 9 10.99 -7.82 20.46
N LEU A 10 10.19 -8.85 20.75
CA LEU A 10 9.11 -9.30 19.86
C LEU A 10 8.08 -8.21 19.54
N PRO A 11 7.54 -7.43 20.51
CA PRO A 11 6.58 -6.37 20.23
C PRO A 11 7.13 -5.25 19.33
N ILE A 12 8.46 -5.09 19.27
CA ILE A 12 9.12 -4.09 18.43
C ILE A 12 9.45 -4.71 17.06
N SER A 13 10.00 -5.92 17.03
CA SER A 13 10.42 -6.55 15.79
C SER A 13 9.25 -6.97 14.90
N VAL A 14 8.14 -7.43 15.49
CA VAL A 14 6.99 -7.93 14.72
C VAL A 14 6.40 -6.83 13.81
N PRO A 15 6.07 -5.62 14.32
CA PRO A 15 5.62 -4.53 13.47
C PRO A 15 6.63 -4.14 12.39
N LEU A 16 7.92 -4.11 12.71
CA LEU A 16 8.97 -3.74 11.76
C LEU A 16 9.09 -4.72 10.58
N VAL A 17 8.92 -6.02 10.83
CA VAL A 17 8.94 -7.05 9.78
C VAL A 17 7.69 -6.92 8.90
N ASN A 18 6.53 -6.69 9.49
CA ASN A 18 5.29 -6.47 8.73
C ASN A 18 5.36 -5.19 7.89
N ASP A 19 5.89 -4.10 8.46
CA ASP A 19 6.10 -2.84 7.73
C ASP A 19 7.17 -2.97 6.64
N ALA A 20 8.13 -3.89 6.79
CA ALA A 20 9.07 -4.21 5.72
C ALA A 20 8.37 -4.88 4.54
N ALA A 21 7.47 -5.82 4.79
CA ALA A 21 6.69 -6.46 3.73
C ALA A 21 5.81 -5.44 2.97
N ALA A 22 5.13 -4.53 3.67
CA ALA A 22 4.38 -3.47 3.01
C ALA A 22 5.27 -2.53 2.16
N ARG A 23 6.48 -2.22 2.65
CA ARG A 23 7.47 -1.42 1.89
C ARG A 23 7.99 -2.14 0.65
N ASP A 24 8.05 -3.46 0.65
CA ASP A 24 8.47 -4.20 -0.54
C ASP A 24 7.41 -4.11 -1.64
N ILE A 25 6.11 -4.13 -1.30
CA ILE A 25 5.03 -3.86 -2.26
C ILE A 25 5.12 -2.43 -2.83
N GLU A 26 5.40 -1.43 -1.99
CA GLU A 26 5.63 -0.05 -2.45
C GLU A 26 6.82 0.03 -3.43
N LYS A 27 7.93 -0.68 -3.15
CA LYS A 27 9.09 -0.72 -4.06
C LYS A 27 8.75 -1.39 -5.39
N GLU A 28 7.97 -2.46 -5.37
CA GLU A 28 7.50 -3.13 -6.59
C GLU A 28 6.62 -2.20 -7.41
N LEU A 29 5.70 -1.46 -6.77
CA LEU A 29 4.91 -0.43 -7.44
C LEU A 29 5.79 0.69 -8.03
N LEU A 30 6.78 1.17 -7.29
CA LEU A 30 7.72 2.21 -7.75
C LEU A 30 8.60 1.73 -8.92
N ALA A 31 8.87 0.43 -9.01
CA ALA A 31 9.65 -0.15 -10.09
C ALA A 31 8.86 -0.25 -11.41
N LEU A 32 7.52 -0.18 -11.36
CA LEU A 32 6.70 -0.16 -12.55
C LEU A 32 6.92 1.14 -13.34
N PRO A 33 7.01 1.07 -14.68
CA PRO A 33 7.13 2.27 -15.48
C PRO A 33 5.88 3.13 -15.30
N VAL A 34 6.06 4.42 -15.05
CA VAL A 34 4.97 5.39 -14.92
C VAL A 34 4.42 5.73 -16.31
N PRO A 35 3.11 6.01 -16.48
CA PRO A 35 2.56 6.42 -17.76
C PRO A 35 3.31 7.59 -18.40
N LYS A 36 3.38 7.64 -19.74
CA LYS A 36 4.09 8.71 -20.44
C LYS A 36 3.51 10.09 -20.11
N GLY A 37 4.36 10.97 -19.58
CA GLY A 37 3.97 12.33 -19.18
C GLY A 37 3.28 12.39 -17.81
N ALA A 38 3.30 11.30 -17.04
CA ALA A 38 2.88 11.28 -15.65
C ALA A 38 4.10 11.24 -14.72
N GLU A 39 3.90 11.65 -13.47
CA GLU A 39 4.92 11.67 -12.41
C GLU A 39 4.36 11.05 -11.12
N VAL A 40 5.23 10.39 -10.35
CA VAL A 40 4.91 9.99 -8.98
C VAL A 40 5.22 11.17 -8.06
N VAL A 41 4.19 11.67 -7.38
CA VAL A 41 4.27 12.82 -6.46
C VAL A 41 4.58 12.38 -5.04
N GLU A 42 4.08 11.21 -4.66
CA GLU A 42 4.22 10.64 -3.31
C GLU A 42 4.10 9.11 -3.40
N SER A 43 4.78 8.42 -2.49
CA SER A 43 4.62 6.98 -2.29
C SER A 43 4.51 6.68 -0.80
N THR A 44 3.86 5.57 -0.48
CA THR A 44 3.59 5.16 0.89
C THR A 44 3.35 3.66 0.95
N SER A 45 3.49 3.10 2.15
CA SER A 45 3.13 1.72 2.46
C SER A 45 2.58 1.62 3.87
N GLN A 46 1.71 0.63 4.08
CA GLN A 46 1.16 0.35 5.40
C GLN A 46 0.92 -1.14 5.59
N ALA A 47 1.20 -1.61 6.81
CA ALA A 47 0.79 -2.91 7.29
C ALA A 47 -0.21 -2.72 8.43
N GLY A 48 -1.35 -3.42 8.38
CA GLY A 48 -2.36 -3.35 9.43
C GLY A 48 -3.71 -3.88 8.97
N LYS A 49 -4.74 -3.64 9.78
CA LYS A 49 -6.13 -3.87 9.39
C LYS A 49 -6.63 -2.74 8.50
N ILE A 50 -6.38 -2.87 7.20
CA ILE A 50 -6.59 -1.80 6.21
C ILE A 50 -8.03 -1.81 5.69
N VAL A 51 -8.60 -2.96 5.34
CA VAL A 51 -9.98 -3.08 4.88
C VAL A 51 -10.83 -3.67 6.01
N GLY A 52 -11.94 -3.01 6.33
CA GLY A 52 -12.75 -3.27 7.55
C GLY A 52 -13.51 -4.60 7.60
N ASN A 53 -13.13 -5.58 6.78
CA ASN A 53 -13.92 -6.78 6.52
C ASN A 53 -13.44 -8.02 7.29
N GLY A 54 -12.52 -7.86 8.26
CA GLY A 54 -12.07 -8.95 9.13
C GLY A 54 -10.92 -9.81 8.60
N ASN A 55 -10.18 -9.34 7.58
CA ASN A 55 -9.11 -10.09 6.91
C ASN A 55 -7.76 -10.11 7.66
N GLY A 56 -7.74 -9.87 8.97
CA GLY A 56 -6.50 -9.88 9.74
C GLY A 56 -5.51 -8.80 9.30
N MET A 57 -4.23 -9.14 9.35
CA MET A 57 -3.13 -8.28 8.91
C MET A 57 -3.10 -8.19 7.38
N GLN A 58 -3.02 -6.98 6.84
CA GLN A 58 -2.96 -6.71 5.41
C GLN A 58 -1.78 -5.79 5.09
N TYR A 59 -1.34 -5.82 3.84
CA TYR A 59 -0.16 -5.10 3.37
C TYR A 59 -0.50 -4.38 2.08
N ILE A 60 -0.27 -3.07 2.07
CA ILE A 60 -0.59 -2.21 0.93
C ILE A 60 0.59 -1.29 0.62
N GLY A 61 0.86 -1.11 -0.66
CA GLY A 61 1.67 -0.02 -1.19
C GLY A 61 0.79 0.90 -2.03
N ALA A 62 1.09 2.18 -2.06
CA ALA A 62 0.39 3.12 -2.93
C ALA A 62 1.27 4.27 -3.41
N LEU A 63 0.94 4.75 -4.60
CA LEU A 63 1.54 5.88 -5.29
C LEU A 63 0.48 6.94 -5.57
N LEU A 64 0.82 8.20 -5.30
CA LEU A 64 0.09 9.34 -5.83
C LEU A 64 0.71 9.73 -7.17
N VAL A 65 -0.04 9.56 -8.25
CA VAL A 65 0.41 9.80 -9.62
C VAL A 65 -0.31 11.03 -10.18
N ARG A 66 0.45 12.01 -10.66
CA ARG A 66 -0.07 13.13 -11.45
C ARG A 66 0.00 12.79 -12.92
N SER A 67 -1.09 13.00 -13.64
CA SER A 67 -1.18 12.73 -15.08
C SER A 67 -2.25 13.60 -15.73
N ASP A 68 -1.91 14.22 -16.87
CA ASP A 68 -2.89 14.92 -17.73
C ASP A 68 -3.83 13.94 -18.47
N ARG A 69 -3.57 12.64 -18.36
CA ARG A 69 -4.41 11.58 -18.94
C ARG A 69 -5.49 11.17 -17.94
N GLY A 70 -6.69 10.89 -18.44
CA GLY A 70 -7.80 10.40 -17.62
C GLY A 70 -7.52 9.06 -16.92
N ILE A 71 -8.28 8.76 -15.87
CA ILE A 71 -8.17 7.55 -15.05
C ILE A 71 -8.08 6.24 -15.85
N GLY A 72 -8.83 6.11 -16.95
CA GLY A 72 -8.83 4.90 -17.78
C GLY A 72 -7.48 4.63 -18.45
N ALA A 73 -6.77 5.69 -18.84
CA ALA A 73 -5.44 5.56 -19.44
C ALA A 73 -4.38 5.20 -18.38
N VAL A 74 -4.46 5.80 -17.19
CA VAL A 74 -3.55 5.48 -16.07
C VAL A 74 -3.79 4.06 -15.58
N SER A 75 -5.05 3.67 -15.38
CA SER A 75 -5.45 2.32 -14.98
C SER A 75 -5.05 1.27 -16.01
N GLY A 76 -5.34 1.50 -17.29
CA GLY A 76 -4.96 0.59 -18.37
C GLY A 76 -3.45 0.40 -18.48
N HIS A 77 -2.67 1.47 -18.33
CA HIS A 77 -1.21 1.38 -18.32
C HIS A 77 -0.71 0.49 -17.17
N TYR A 78 -1.16 0.74 -15.93
CA TYR A 78 -0.74 -0.07 -14.79
C TYR A 78 -1.18 -1.53 -14.91
N ALA A 79 -2.38 -1.80 -15.40
CA ALA A 79 -2.86 -3.16 -15.66
C ALA A 79 -1.99 -3.92 -16.67
N THR A 80 -1.50 -3.25 -17.71
CA THR A 80 -0.59 -3.86 -18.70
C THR A 80 0.79 -4.14 -18.10
N VAL A 81 1.38 -3.17 -17.38
CA VAL A 81 2.78 -3.31 -16.93
C VAL A 81 2.91 -4.15 -15.67
N SER A 82 1.83 -4.37 -14.93
CA SER A 82 1.83 -5.21 -13.73
C SER A 82 1.47 -6.67 -13.99
N GLU A 83 0.98 -6.99 -15.20
CA GLU A 83 0.59 -8.35 -15.61
C GLU A 83 1.79 -9.32 -15.52
N ASP A 84 2.97 -8.87 -15.97
CA ASP A 84 4.20 -9.68 -16.00
C ASP A 84 4.74 -10.03 -14.60
N ILE A 85 4.39 -9.24 -13.58
CA ILE A 85 4.88 -9.41 -12.20
C ILE A 85 3.78 -9.87 -11.23
N ALA A 86 2.59 -10.20 -11.76
CA ALA A 86 1.43 -10.65 -10.98
C ALA A 86 1.02 -9.71 -9.83
N LEU A 87 1.31 -8.40 -9.96
CA LEU A 87 0.92 -7.39 -8.97
C LEU A 87 -0.43 -6.79 -9.37
N GLY A 88 -1.46 -6.99 -8.54
CA GLY A 88 -2.80 -6.46 -8.79
C GLY A 88 -2.90 -4.96 -8.49
N VAL A 89 -2.59 -4.12 -9.48
CA VAL A 89 -2.63 -2.65 -9.32
C VAL A 89 -4.03 -2.12 -9.61
N ALA A 90 -4.62 -1.48 -8.62
CA ALA A 90 -5.87 -0.74 -8.75
C ALA A 90 -5.59 0.77 -8.82
N VAL A 91 -6.33 1.48 -9.66
CA VAL A 91 -6.20 2.94 -9.82
C VAL A 91 -7.52 3.62 -9.56
N VAL A 92 -7.49 4.64 -8.70
CA VAL A 92 -8.67 5.45 -8.34
C VAL A 92 -8.32 6.93 -8.43
N ALA A 93 -9.33 7.78 -8.63
CA ALA A 93 -9.12 9.22 -8.51
C ALA A 93 -8.74 9.54 -7.05
N SER A 94 -7.80 10.46 -6.83
CA SER A 94 -7.35 10.82 -5.48
C SER A 94 -8.50 11.30 -4.59
N ALA A 95 -9.46 12.06 -5.14
CA ALA A 95 -10.68 12.48 -4.44
C ALA A 95 -11.63 11.31 -4.06
N GLY A 96 -11.46 10.14 -4.67
CA GLY A 96 -12.26 8.93 -4.42
C GLY A 96 -11.61 7.93 -3.47
N ILE A 97 -10.39 8.19 -2.98
CA ILE A 97 -9.65 7.22 -2.15
C ILE A 97 -10.34 6.95 -0.80
N GLU A 98 -10.96 7.97 -0.20
CA GLU A 98 -11.71 7.84 1.05
C GLU A 98 -12.89 6.85 0.92
N ARG A 99 -13.43 6.67 -0.30
CA ARG A 99 -14.53 5.74 -0.58
C ARG A 99 -14.07 4.28 -0.66
N GLN A 100 -12.76 4.01 -0.68
CA GLN A 100 -12.22 2.64 -0.68
C GLN A 100 -12.35 1.96 0.69
N GLY A 101 -12.75 2.67 1.74
CA GLY A 101 -12.99 2.08 3.06
C GLY A 101 -11.71 1.59 3.74
N PHE A 102 -10.58 2.22 3.42
CA PHE A 102 -9.32 1.98 4.11
C PHE A 102 -9.39 2.53 5.54
N HIS A 103 -9.44 1.66 6.53
CA HIS A 103 -9.38 1.96 7.95
C HIS A 103 -7.93 2.21 8.35
N GLY A 104 -7.69 3.26 9.14
CA GLY A 104 -6.33 3.67 9.50
C GLY A 104 -5.56 4.35 8.37
N ALA A 105 -6.24 4.71 7.27
CA ALA A 105 -5.68 5.45 6.14
C ALA A 105 -5.87 6.97 6.24
N ASP A 106 -6.30 7.49 7.39
CA ASP A 106 -6.19 8.91 7.71
C ASP A 106 -4.72 9.32 7.60
N GLY A 107 -4.33 9.89 6.46
CA GLY A 107 -2.95 10.23 6.15
C GLY A 107 -2.14 9.16 5.42
N PHE A 108 -2.77 8.16 4.79
CA PHE A 108 -2.06 7.16 3.96
C PHE A 108 -1.28 7.85 2.83
N LEU A 109 -1.88 8.87 2.21
CA LEU A 109 -1.19 9.84 1.37
C LEU A 109 -1.38 11.24 1.93
N SER A 110 -0.32 12.05 1.90
CA SER A 110 -0.28 13.39 2.44
C SER A 110 -1.14 14.35 1.59
N ARG A 111 -2.44 14.37 1.92
CA ARG A 111 -3.52 15.27 1.48
C ARG A 111 -4.35 14.76 0.30
N PRO A 112 -5.70 14.82 0.41
CA PRO A 112 -6.56 14.84 -0.77
C PRO A 112 -6.31 16.16 -1.49
N ARG A 113 -5.64 16.11 -2.64
CA ARG A 113 -5.59 17.26 -3.54
C ARG A 113 -6.77 17.15 -4.50
N SER A 114 -7.64 18.14 -4.44
CA SER A 114 -8.78 18.34 -5.35
C SER A 114 -8.31 18.70 -6.77
N GLY A 115 -7.54 17.82 -7.40
CA GLY A 115 -7.07 17.96 -8.77
C GLY A 115 -7.59 16.81 -9.63
N ASP A 116 -8.16 17.15 -10.78
CA ASP A 116 -8.65 16.17 -11.77
C ASP A 116 -7.51 15.38 -12.44
N ASP A 117 -6.26 15.75 -12.15
CA ASP A 117 -5.02 15.19 -12.67
C ASP A 117 -4.34 14.22 -11.69
N LEU A 118 -4.93 13.94 -10.53
CA LEU A 118 -4.31 13.11 -9.48
C LEU A 118 -5.03 11.78 -9.27
N TYR A 119 -4.24 10.71 -9.32
CA TYR A 119 -4.68 9.34 -9.20
C TYR A 119 -3.89 8.61 -8.11
N VAL A 120 -4.54 7.69 -7.42
CA VAL A 120 -3.89 6.79 -6.49
C VAL A 120 -3.82 5.42 -7.15
N ALA A 121 -2.60 4.95 -7.41
CA ALA A 121 -2.32 3.59 -7.83
C ALA A 121 -1.89 2.80 -6.59
N TYR A 122 -2.58 1.72 -6.25
CA TYR A 122 -2.27 0.92 -5.07
C TYR A 122 -2.34 -0.57 -5.38
N ALA A 123 -1.61 -1.36 -4.61
CA ALA A 123 -1.66 -2.81 -4.68
C ALA A 123 -1.59 -3.41 -3.27
N PHE A 124 -2.29 -4.53 -3.11
CA PHE A 124 -2.12 -5.40 -1.96
C PHE A 124 -1.11 -6.49 -2.30
N GLY A 125 -0.43 -6.98 -1.28
CA GLY A 125 0.52 -8.07 -1.42
C GLY A 125 0.53 -8.96 -0.18
N GLU A 126 1.43 -9.93 -0.23
CA GLU A 126 1.55 -10.95 0.80
C GLU A 126 2.40 -10.49 1.98
N GLY A 127 2.08 -11.03 3.16
CA GLY A 127 2.83 -10.80 4.38
C GLY A 127 4.08 -11.68 4.50
N PRO A 128 4.90 -11.43 5.53
CA PRO A 128 6.05 -12.25 5.87
C PRO A 128 5.66 -13.60 6.51
N GLY A 129 4.36 -13.89 6.62
CA GLY A 129 3.81 -15.16 7.06
C GLY A 129 3.08 -15.11 8.41
N ALA A 130 2.31 -16.17 8.66
CA ALA A 130 1.34 -16.27 9.76
C ALA A 130 1.90 -15.99 11.17
N PHE A 131 3.20 -16.26 11.41
CA PHE A 131 3.83 -15.97 12.70
C PHE A 131 3.83 -14.47 13.02
N PHE A 132 4.28 -13.64 12.07
CA PHE A 132 4.35 -12.20 12.26
C PHE A 132 2.98 -11.53 12.15
N GLU A 133 2.12 -12.04 11.26
CA GLU A 133 0.75 -11.55 11.07
C GLU A 133 -0.10 -11.75 12.33
N SER A 134 0.00 -12.91 12.97
CA SER A 134 -0.83 -13.23 14.14
C SER A 134 -0.39 -12.55 15.43
N LEU A 135 0.90 -12.20 15.53
CA LEU A 135 1.49 -11.55 16.70
C LEU A 135 1.35 -10.02 16.67
N ASP A 136 1.14 -9.42 15.50
CA ASP A 136 0.94 -7.99 15.38
C ASP A 136 -0.50 -7.61 15.77
N LEU A 137 -0.61 -6.77 16.79
CA LEU A 137 -1.92 -6.32 17.29
C LEU A 137 -2.63 -5.40 16.28
N ARG A 138 -1.90 -4.80 15.33
CA ARG A 138 -2.47 -3.90 14.30
C ARG A 138 -3.36 -4.63 13.28
N GLY A 139 -3.24 -5.96 13.19
CA GLY A 139 -4.06 -6.79 12.30
C GLY A 139 -5.38 -7.26 12.91
N ARG A 140 -5.72 -6.85 14.14
CA ARG A 140 -6.89 -7.36 14.88
C ARG A 140 -8.04 -6.38 14.92
#